data_AF-A0A1B0CZZ4-F1
#
_entry.id   AF-A0A1B0CZZ4-F1
#
_cell.length_a   1.000
_cell.length_b   1.000
_cell.length_c   1.000
_cell.angle_alpha   90.00
_cell.angle_beta   90.00
_cell.angle_gamma   90.00
#
_symmetry.space_group_name_H-M   'P 1'
#
loop_
_entity.id
_entity.type
_entity.pdbx_description
1 polymer ?
#
loop_
_entity_poly.entity_id
_entity_poly.type
_entity_poly.pdbx_seq_one_letter_code
_entity_poly.pdbx_strand_id
1 'polypeptide(L)'
;MVTQARRPLAERVEDIGAWYGILKIITYAAVVSNAFVIAYTSDFIPRMVYKFVYSDHHNLVGYIDHSLSIFNTSDYKEEWGATPAESDPDTCQYRGYRNGPQDPDDPYGLSPRYWHVFAARLAFVVIFEHIVFVLTGIMQFIIPNVPSEVRTQIQREQLLAKEAKYQHGLKKARDNDYEDLIQALRDQNTGSRAGFGIRGSWARRLSRLSDGVDAHVDVPTKPRRSMESTVN
;
A
#
# COMPACT_ATOMS: atom_id res chain seq x y z
N MET A 1 -26.46 17.25 6.45
CA MET A 1 -27.29 16.15 5.87
C MET A 1 -28.70 16.09 6.45
N VAL A 2 -28.90 16.21 7.77
CA VAL A 2 -30.22 16.00 8.42
C VAL A 2 -31.30 17.01 7.99
N THR A 3 -30.95 18.28 7.79
CA THR A 3 -31.94 19.34 7.45
C THR A 3 -31.87 19.81 6.00
N GLN A 4 -30.74 19.62 5.33
CA GLN A 4 -30.46 20.21 4.01
C GLN A 4 -30.53 19.22 2.84
N ALA A 5 -30.51 17.90 3.11
CA ALA A 5 -30.52 16.88 2.07
C ALA A 5 -31.72 15.95 2.23
N ARG A 6 -32.31 15.53 1.10
CA ARG A 6 -33.31 14.46 1.09
C ARG A 6 -32.65 13.16 1.55
N ARG A 7 -33.41 12.32 2.28
CA ARG A 7 -32.90 11.04 2.80
C ARG A 7 -32.39 10.15 1.65
N PRO A 8 -31.11 9.73 1.67
CA PRO A 8 -30.56 8.82 0.66
C PRO A 8 -31.08 7.40 0.88
N LEU A 9 -31.06 6.59 -0.19
CA LEU A 9 -31.30 5.16 -0.09
C LEU A 9 -30.10 4.49 0.60
N ALA A 10 -30.39 3.54 1.48
CA ALA A 10 -29.36 2.81 2.20
C ALA A 10 -28.70 1.80 1.24
N GLU A 11 -27.38 1.92 1.09
CA GLU A 11 -26.55 0.99 0.35
C GLU A 11 -25.53 0.36 1.32
N ARG A 12 -25.31 -0.95 1.21
CA ARG A 12 -24.35 -1.67 2.05
C ARG A 12 -23.03 -1.77 1.30
N VAL A 13 -22.00 -1.13 1.84
CA VAL A 13 -20.64 -1.13 1.28
C VAL A 13 -19.67 -1.55 2.38
N GLU A 14 -18.69 -2.39 2.03
CA GLU A 14 -17.68 -2.89 2.98
C GLU A 14 -16.50 -1.92 3.13
N ASP A 15 -16.15 -1.18 2.07
CA ASP A 15 -14.99 -0.28 2.00
C ASP A 15 -15.32 1.08 1.34
N ILE A 16 -14.41 2.05 1.48
CA ILE A 16 -14.50 3.36 0.80
C ILE A 16 -14.29 3.30 -0.72
N GLY A 17 -13.98 2.12 -1.27
CA GLY A 17 -13.83 1.89 -2.71
C GLY A 17 -12.57 2.52 -3.32
N ALA A 18 -12.72 3.17 -4.48
CA ALA A 18 -11.61 3.74 -5.26
C ALA A 18 -10.79 4.80 -4.48
N TRP A 19 -11.39 5.46 -3.49
CA TRP A 19 -10.72 6.46 -2.65
C TRP A 19 -9.52 5.89 -1.89
N TYR A 20 -9.56 4.62 -1.49
CA TYR A 20 -8.41 3.97 -0.85
C TYR A 20 -7.19 3.94 -1.78
N GLY A 21 -7.40 3.61 -3.06
CA GLY A 21 -6.35 3.63 -4.07
C GLY A 21 -5.78 5.02 -4.30
N ILE A 22 -6.64 6.04 -4.36
CA ILE A 22 -6.23 7.44 -4.53
C ILE A 22 -5.39 7.90 -3.33
N LEU A 23 -5.83 7.65 -2.10
CA LEU A 23 -5.10 8.00 -0.89
C LEU A 23 -3.74 7.30 -0.83
N LYS A 24 -3.65 6.05 -1.31
CA LYS A 24 -2.39 5.33 -1.41
C LYS A 24 -1.42 6.01 -2.38
N ILE A 25 -1.89 6.41 -3.57
CA ILE A 25 -1.07 7.14 -4.56
C ILE A 25 -0.59 8.47 -3.99
N ILE A 26 -1.48 9.23 -3.34
CA ILE A 26 -1.14 10.51 -2.70
C ILE A 26 -0.05 10.29 -1.64
N THR A 27 -0.14 9.21 -0.86
CA THR A 27 0.87 8.88 0.16
C THR A 27 2.24 8.65 -0.47
N TYR A 28 2.33 7.90 -1.57
CA TYR A 28 3.60 7.70 -2.28
C TYR A 28 4.13 8.99 -2.89
N ALA A 29 3.26 9.76 -3.57
CA ALA A 29 3.64 11.03 -4.17
C ALA A 29 4.14 12.04 -3.12
N ALA A 30 3.54 12.04 -1.93
CA ALA A 30 3.94 12.91 -0.83
C ALA A 30 5.36 12.60 -0.32
N VAL A 31 5.77 11.33 -0.28
CA VAL A 31 7.14 10.96 0.10
C VAL A 31 8.14 11.53 -0.90
N VAL A 32 7.89 11.32 -2.19
CA VAL A 32 8.72 11.83 -3.29
C VAL A 32 8.79 13.35 -3.24
N SER A 33 7.65 14.05 -3.16
CA SER A 33 7.62 15.51 -3.15
C SER A 33 8.38 16.10 -1.96
N ASN A 34 8.26 15.51 -0.77
CA ASN A 34 8.98 15.96 0.41
C ASN A 34 10.49 15.73 0.29
N ALA A 35 10.92 14.64 -0.35
CA ALA A 35 12.32 14.39 -0.64
C ALA A 35 12.90 15.49 -1.55
N PHE A 36 12.18 15.86 -2.62
CA PHE A 36 12.57 16.94 -3.52
C PHE A 36 12.60 18.31 -2.84
N VAL A 37 11.63 18.60 -1.97
CA VAL A 37 11.62 19.84 -1.16
C VAL A 37 12.91 19.92 -0.34
N ILE A 38 13.27 18.86 0.39
CA ILE A 38 14.50 18.85 1.19
C ILE A 38 15.74 18.96 0.28
N ALA A 39 15.81 18.23 -0.83
CA ALA A 39 17.00 18.21 -1.67
C ALA A 39 17.26 19.53 -2.43
N TYR A 40 16.23 20.15 -3.00
CA TYR A 40 16.37 21.28 -3.91
C TYR A 40 16.07 22.64 -3.29
N THR A 41 15.09 22.72 -2.37
CA THR A 41 14.72 24.01 -1.76
C THR A 41 15.55 24.34 -0.54
N SER A 42 16.02 23.32 0.19
CA SER A 42 16.85 23.53 1.37
C SER A 42 18.33 23.65 1.04
N ASP A 43 19.07 24.33 1.91
CA ASP A 43 20.53 24.45 1.85
C ASP A 43 21.24 23.29 2.57
N PHE A 44 20.52 22.22 2.92
CA PHE A 44 21.06 21.09 3.69
C PHE A 44 22.11 20.31 2.88
N ILE A 45 21.78 19.90 1.66
CA ILE A 45 22.66 19.07 0.83
C ILE A 45 23.96 19.79 0.46
N PRO A 46 23.94 21.04 -0.05
CA PRO A 46 25.18 21.70 -0.43
C PRO A 46 26.10 22.01 0.77
N ARG A 47 25.52 22.32 1.95
CA ARG A 47 26.29 22.45 3.20
C ARG A 47 26.94 21.14 3.63
N MET A 48 26.23 20.03 3.52
CA MET A 48 26.76 18.70 3.83
C MET A 48 27.90 18.34 2.87
N VAL A 49 27.71 18.56 1.57
CA VAL A 49 28.75 18.32 0.56
C VAL A 49 29.99 19.18 0.85
N TYR A 50 29.82 20.48 1.14
CA TYR A 50 30.95 21.33 1.53
C TYR A 50 31.68 20.79 2.76
N LYS A 51 30.93 20.49 3.82
CA LYS A 51 31.48 20.01 5.10
C LYS A 51 32.28 18.71 4.94
N PHE A 52 31.84 17.77 4.10
CA PHE A 52 32.47 16.45 3.99
C PHE A 52 33.48 16.32 2.84
N VAL A 53 33.34 17.11 1.76
CA VAL A 53 34.17 16.97 0.56
C VAL A 53 35.20 18.10 0.43
N TYR A 54 34.85 19.33 0.85
CA TYR A 54 35.67 20.52 0.58
C TYR A 54 36.24 21.18 1.83
N SER A 55 35.72 20.90 3.03
CA SER A 55 36.23 21.45 4.28
C SER A 55 37.28 20.53 4.90
N ASP A 56 38.50 21.04 5.09
CA ASP A 56 39.58 20.30 5.75
C ASP A 56 39.23 19.93 7.20
N HIS A 57 38.56 20.85 7.91
CA HIS A 57 38.21 20.70 9.32
C HIS A 57 36.80 20.18 9.57
N HIS A 58 36.08 19.77 8.52
CA HIS A 58 34.68 19.35 8.61
C HIS A 58 33.78 20.38 9.30
N ASN A 59 34.02 21.66 9.03
CA ASN A 59 33.24 22.78 9.54
C ASN A 59 32.59 23.56 8.38
N LEU A 60 31.72 24.52 8.70
CA LEU A 60 31.06 25.37 7.69
C LEU A 60 31.78 26.71 7.49
N VAL A 61 32.99 26.88 8.03
CA VAL A 61 33.76 28.11 7.85
C VAL A 61 34.18 28.21 6.39
N GLY A 62 33.92 29.35 5.74
CA GLY A 62 34.16 29.55 4.30
C GLY A 62 33.07 29.00 3.38
N TYR A 63 31.97 28.43 3.91
CA TYR A 63 30.89 27.91 3.07
C TYR A 63 30.25 28.97 2.17
N ILE A 64 30.07 30.19 2.70
CA ILE A 64 29.45 31.28 1.95
C ILE A 64 30.32 31.61 0.73
N ASP A 65 31.62 31.83 0.93
CA ASP A 65 32.57 32.13 -0.15
C ASP A 65 32.65 30.99 -1.18
N HIS A 66 32.53 29.73 -0.75
CA HIS A 66 32.48 28.58 -1.64
C HIS A 66 31.17 28.49 -2.46
N SER A 67 30.05 28.97 -1.89
CA SER A 67 28.72 28.92 -2.51
C SER A 67 28.42 30.10 -3.46
N LEU A 68 29.34 31.06 -3.51
CA LEU A 68 29.24 32.25 -4.35
C LEU A 68 30.12 32.10 -5.59
N SER A 69 29.59 32.54 -6.73
CA SER A 69 30.33 32.70 -7.98
C SER A 69 30.59 34.17 -8.24
N ILE A 70 31.78 34.48 -8.74
CA ILE A 70 32.20 35.85 -9.07
C ILE A 70 31.76 36.17 -10.49
N PHE A 71 31.21 37.36 -10.68
CA PHE A 71 30.85 37.94 -11.97
C PHE A 71 31.64 39.23 -12.19
N ASN A 72 32.21 39.41 -13.39
CA ASN A 72 32.84 40.67 -13.75
C ASN A 72 31.79 41.62 -14.32
N THR A 73 31.66 42.76 -13.69
CA THR A 73 30.65 43.76 -14.04
C THR A 73 30.88 44.36 -15.43
N SER A 74 32.11 44.33 -15.96
CA SER A 74 32.40 44.73 -17.33
C SER A 74 31.58 43.96 -18.38
N ASP A 75 31.09 42.77 -18.02
CA ASP A 75 30.37 41.87 -18.92
C ASP A 75 28.84 42.05 -18.80
N TYR A 76 28.37 43.11 -18.13
CA TYR A 76 26.95 43.45 -18.12
C TYR A 76 26.46 43.78 -19.54
N LYS A 77 25.29 43.26 -19.87
CA LYS A 77 24.52 43.71 -21.03
C LYS A 77 23.91 45.08 -20.72
N GLU A 78 23.58 45.84 -21.76
CA GLU A 78 22.99 47.18 -21.67
C GLU A 78 21.74 47.26 -20.76
N GLU A 79 21.05 46.13 -20.56
CA GLU A 79 19.86 45.97 -19.71
C GLU A 79 20.13 45.61 -18.24
N TRP A 80 21.36 45.26 -17.86
CA TRP A 80 21.70 44.72 -16.53
C TRP A 80 22.55 45.65 -15.65
N GLY A 81 23.12 46.71 -16.23
CA GLY A 81 24.00 47.65 -15.53
C GLY A 81 23.27 48.51 -14.50
N ALA A 82 24.03 49.13 -13.59
CA ALA A 82 23.49 50.06 -12.63
C ALA A 82 22.82 51.27 -13.32
N THR A 83 21.81 51.84 -12.66
CA THR A 83 21.24 53.11 -13.11
C THR A 83 22.35 54.17 -13.20
N PRO A 84 22.25 55.18 -14.10
CA PRO A 84 23.31 56.17 -14.32
C PRO A 84 23.77 56.96 -13.09
N ALA A 85 23.06 56.84 -11.96
CA ALA A 85 23.35 57.49 -10.69
C ALA A 85 24.33 56.69 -9.81
N GLU A 86 24.58 55.41 -10.08
CA GLU A 86 25.45 54.54 -9.27
C GLU A 86 26.58 53.98 -10.13
N SER A 87 27.82 54.04 -9.60
CA SER A 87 28.97 53.39 -10.23
C SER A 87 28.96 51.92 -9.87
N ASP A 88 28.97 51.09 -10.89
CA ASP A 88 29.12 49.66 -10.76
C ASP A 88 30.48 49.28 -10.12
N PRO A 89 30.55 48.30 -9.20
CA PRO A 89 31.81 47.77 -8.67
C PRO A 89 32.50 46.86 -9.70
N ASP A 90 33.82 46.70 -9.64
CA ASP A 90 34.59 45.89 -10.60
C ASP A 90 34.10 44.43 -10.70
N THR A 91 33.76 43.82 -9.56
CA THR A 91 33.22 42.44 -9.52
C THR A 91 32.07 42.33 -8.53
N CYS A 92 31.07 41.53 -8.86
CA CYS A 92 29.97 41.18 -7.96
C CYS A 92 29.91 39.67 -7.72
N GLN A 93 29.25 39.26 -6.63
CA GLN A 93 29.11 37.85 -6.27
C GLN A 93 27.63 37.47 -6.22
N TYR A 94 27.32 36.31 -6.79
CA TYR A 94 25.96 35.76 -6.80
C TYR A 94 25.98 34.30 -6.38
N ARG A 95 24.85 33.81 -5.89
CA ARG A 95 24.73 32.42 -5.44
C ARG A 95 24.74 31.49 -6.65
N GLY A 96 25.79 30.68 -6.77
CA GLY A 96 25.98 29.80 -7.91
C GLY A 96 27.29 29.04 -7.87
N TYR A 97 27.30 27.85 -8.47
CA TYR A 97 28.51 27.04 -8.66
C TYR A 97 28.98 27.18 -10.11
N ARG A 98 29.51 28.35 -10.44
CA ARG A 98 30.00 28.68 -11.78
C ARG A 98 31.48 29.00 -11.76
N ASN A 99 32.10 28.82 -12.92
CA ASN A 99 33.49 29.16 -13.17
C ASN A 99 33.70 30.67 -13.09
N GLY A 100 34.91 31.10 -12.74
CA GLY A 100 35.24 32.50 -12.59
C GLY A 100 35.38 33.19 -13.96
N PRO A 101 35.43 34.53 -13.98
CA PRO A 101 35.66 35.30 -15.21
C PRO A 101 37.05 35.08 -15.83
N GLN A 102 38.00 34.59 -15.03
CA GLN A 102 39.39 34.35 -15.45
C GLN A 102 39.64 32.91 -15.92
N ASP A 103 38.63 32.04 -15.90
CA ASP A 103 38.78 30.66 -16.36
C ASP A 103 38.97 30.61 -17.89
N PRO A 104 40.04 29.99 -18.40
CA PRO A 104 40.43 30.08 -19.81
C PRO A 104 39.56 29.25 -20.77
N ASP A 105 38.93 28.17 -20.27
CA ASP A 105 38.18 27.24 -21.13
C ASP A 105 36.68 27.58 -21.24
N ASP A 106 36.05 27.97 -20.12
CA ASP A 106 34.59 28.21 -20.05
C ASP A 106 34.24 29.23 -18.95
N PRO A 107 34.43 30.54 -19.20
CA PRO A 107 34.08 31.59 -18.24
C PRO A 107 32.57 31.61 -18.00
N TYR A 108 32.16 31.72 -16.73
CA TYR A 108 30.76 31.66 -16.29
C TYR A 108 30.01 30.34 -16.55
N GLY A 109 30.70 29.33 -17.06
CA GLY A 109 30.21 27.97 -17.22
C GLY A 109 29.89 27.27 -15.90
N LEU A 110 29.29 26.07 -15.99
CA LEU A 110 29.00 25.24 -14.82
C LEU A 110 30.29 24.63 -14.28
N SER A 111 30.62 24.93 -13.03
CA SER A 111 31.80 24.37 -12.37
C SER A 111 31.59 22.89 -12.03
N PRO A 112 32.64 22.05 -11.98
CA PRO A 112 32.54 20.67 -11.47
C PRO A 112 31.88 20.57 -10.08
N ARG A 113 31.99 21.62 -9.26
CA ARG A 113 31.33 21.72 -7.95
C ARG A 113 29.80 21.64 -8.06
N TYR A 114 29.23 22.21 -9.12
CA TYR A 114 27.80 22.11 -9.41
C TYR A 114 27.36 20.66 -9.54
N TRP A 115 28.12 19.86 -10.31
CA TRP A 115 27.80 18.46 -10.56
C TRP A 115 27.93 17.59 -9.31
N HIS A 116 28.91 17.86 -8.43
CA HIS A 116 29.00 17.18 -7.13
C HIS A 116 27.75 17.43 -6.26
N VAL A 117 27.30 18.69 -6.17
CA VAL A 117 26.09 19.03 -5.41
C VAL A 117 24.83 18.45 -6.08
N PHE A 118 24.74 18.49 -7.40
CA PHE A 118 23.63 17.93 -8.15
C PHE A 118 23.52 16.41 -7.97
N ALA A 119 24.63 15.68 -8.12
CA ALA A 119 24.67 14.24 -7.90
C ALA A 119 24.30 13.89 -6.45
N ALA A 120 24.81 14.64 -5.47
CA ALA A 120 24.46 14.45 -4.06
C ALA A 120 22.97 14.68 -3.78
N ARG A 121 22.33 15.66 -4.43
CA ARG A 121 20.88 15.90 -4.32
C ARG A 121 20.08 14.71 -4.85
N LEU A 122 20.44 14.19 -6.02
CA LEU A 122 19.77 13.01 -6.60
C LEU A 122 19.96 11.77 -5.72
N ALA A 123 21.19 11.52 -5.27
CA ALA A 123 21.49 10.40 -4.38
C ALA A 123 20.70 10.48 -3.07
N PHE A 124 20.58 11.68 -2.49
CA PHE A 124 19.78 11.91 -1.28
C PHE A 124 18.30 11.57 -1.49
N VAL A 125 17.70 12.00 -2.61
CA VAL A 125 16.29 11.70 -2.91
C VAL A 125 16.07 10.18 -2.95
N VAL A 126 16.92 9.45 -3.69
CA VAL A 126 16.84 7.99 -3.79
C VAL A 126 16.97 7.34 -2.42
N ILE A 127 17.97 7.71 -1.63
CA ILE A 127 18.19 7.12 -0.29
C ILE A 127 17.01 7.43 0.64
N PHE A 128 16.54 8.68 0.66
CA PHE A 128 15.43 9.10 1.50
C PHE A 128 14.15 8.33 1.15
N GLU A 129 13.81 8.23 -0.14
CA GLU A 129 12.65 7.46 -0.61
C GLU A 129 12.72 6.00 -0.16
N HIS A 130 13.86 5.33 -0.38
CA HIS A 130 14.02 3.92 0.00
C HIS A 130 13.90 3.73 1.51
N ILE A 131 14.47 4.62 2.33
CA ILE A 131 14.35 4.55 3.80
C ILE A 131 12.88 4.69 4.22
N VAL A 132 12.16 5.69 3.69
CA VAL A 132 10.74 5.88 4.04
C VAL A 132 9.88 4.72 3.56
N PHE A 133 10.14 4.16 2.37
CA PHE A 133 9.44 2.98 1.88
C PHE A 133 9.71 1.74 2.72
N VAL A 134 10.94 1.53 3.18
CA VAL A 134 11.26 0.44 4.11
C VAL A 134 10.54 0.62 5.45
N LEU A 135 10.58 1.82 6.03
CA LEU A 135 9.90 2.10 7.31
C LEU A 135 8.38 1.91 7.21
N THR A 136 7.77 2.40 6.14
CA THR A 136 6.34 2.21 5.90
C THR A 136 6.00 0.74 5.63
N GLY A 137 6.87 0.00 4.93
CA GLY A 137 6.73 -1.45 4.75
C GLY A 137 6.80 -2.21 6.07
N ILE A 138 7.74 -1.87 6.95
CA ILE A 138 7.85 -2.45 8.30
C ILE A 138 6.59 -2.14 9.12
N MET A 139 6.08 -0.90 9.07
CA MET A 139 4.82 -0.55 9.76
C MET A 139 3.63 -1.37 9.27
N GLN A 140 3.53 -1.58 7.96
CA GLN A 140 2.49 -2.44 7.36
C GLN A 140 2.65 -3.91 7.74
N PHE A 141 3.88 -4.36 8.02
CA PHE A 141 4.15 -5.72 8.49
C PHE A 141 3.78 -5.91 9.97
N ILE A 142 4.10 -4.92 10.82
CA ILE A 142 3.85 -4.99 12.26
C ILE A 142 2.35 -4.88 12.59
N ILE A 143 1.62 -4.03 11.88
CA ILE A 143 0.20 -3.78 12.16
C ILE A 143 -0.66 -4.76 11.35
N PRO A 144 -1.35 -5.73 11.98
CA PRO A 144 -2.20 -6.66 11.26
C PRO A 144 -3.46 -5.94 10.75
N ASN A 145 -3.83 -6.21 9.49
CA ASN A 145 -5.02 -5.62 8.86
C ASN A 145 -6.34 -5.96 9.58
N VAL A 146 -6.39 -7.06 10.34
CA VAL A 146 -7.57 -7.48 11.10
C VAL A 146 -7.19 -7.66 12.56
N PRO A 147 -7.84 -6.96 13.50
CA PRO A 147 -7.56 -7.09 14.92
C PRO A 147 -7.93 -8.50 15.43
N SER A 148 -7.25 -8.95 16.48
CA SER A 148 -7.41 -10.30 17.04
C SER A 148 -8.83 -10.58 17.51
N GLU A 149 -9.50 -9.60 18.11
CA GLU A 149 -10.88 -9.71 18.60
C GLU A 149 -11.89 -9.98 17.48
N VAL A 150 -11.75 -9.29 16.34
CA VAL A 150 -12.62 -9.52 15.19
C VAL A 150 -12.35 -10.90 14.59
N ARG A 151 -11.08 -11.33 14.57
CA ARG A 151 -10.73 -12.67 14.09
C ARG A 151 -11.37 -13.76 14.96
N THR A 152 -11.33 -13.62 16.28
CA THR A 152 -11.95 -14.60 17.20
C THR A 152 -13.47 -14.59 17.10
N GLN A 153 -14.10 -13.41 16.91
CA GLN A 153 -15.54 -13.31 16.68
C GLN A 153 -15.95 -13.98 15.37
N ILE A 154 -15.25 -13.72 14.27
CA ILE A 154 -15.52 -14.37 12.97
C ILE A 154 -15.39 -15.89 13.09
N GLN A 155 -14.36 -16.38 13.79
CA GLN A 155 -14.19 -17.82 14.02
C GLN A 155 -15.36 -18.40 14.83
N ARG A 156 -15.82 -17.70 15.88
CA ARG A 156 -16.96 -18.12 16.68
C ARG A 156 -18.25 -18.18 15.86
N GLU A 157 -18.54 -17.16 15.07
CA GLU A 157 -19.71 -17.15 14.18
C GLU A 157 -19.67 -18.27 13.15
N GLN A 158 -18.49 -18.54 12.57
CA GLN A 158 -18.30 -19.65 11.64
C GLN A 158 -18.53 -21.02 12.29
N LEU A 159 -18.11 -21.21 13.54
CA LEU A 159 -18.36 -22.43 14.29
C LEU A 159 -19.85 -22.63 14.56
N LEU A 160 -20.52 -21.61 15.10
CA LEU A 160 -21.96 -21.66 15.37
C LEU A 160 -22.77 -21.91 14.09
N ALA A 161 -22.38 -21.31 12.96
CA ALA A 161 -23.02 -21.55 11.68
C ALA A 161 -22.85 -22.99 11.17
N LYS A 162 -21.70 -23.64 11.43
CA LYS A 162 -21.47 -25.05 11.08
C LYS A 162 -22.31 -25.99 11.93
N GLU A 163 -22.35 -25.75 13.24
CA GLU A 163 -23.18 -26.54 14.17
C GLU A 163 -24.67 -26.46 13.81
N ALA A 164 -25.16 -25.25 13.51
CA ALA A 164 -26.55 -25.05 13.08
C ALA A 164 -26.87 -25.82 11.78
N LYS A 165 -25.95 -25.84 10.81
CA LYS A 165 -26.11 -26.60 9.56
C LYS A 165 -26.12 -28.11 9.80
N TYR A 166 -25.24 -28.61 10.66
CA TYR A 166 -25.16 -30.03 11.01
C TYR A 166 -26.44 -30.50 11.72
N GLN A 167 -26.92 -29.75 12.71
CA GLN A 167 -28.19 -30.05 13.39
C GLN A 167 -29.39 -30.02 12.43
N HIS A 168 -29.42 -29.06 11.50
CA HIS A 168 -30.46 -29.00 10.48
C HIS A 168 -30.40 -30.20 9.52
N GLY A 169 -29.20 -30.63 9.11
CA GLY A 169 -28.98 -31.82 8.31
C GLY A 169 -29.48 -33.10 9.00
N LEU A 170 -29.11 -33.28 10.27
CA LEU A 170 -29.57 -34.39 11.11
C LEU A 170 -31.09 -34.42 11.28
N LYS A 171 -31.72 -33.28 11.56
CA LYS A 171 -33.18 -33.20 11.68
C LYS A 171 -33.87 -33.58 10.38
N LYS A 172 -33.37 -33.09 9.23
CA LYS A 172 -33.92 -33.43 7.91
C LYS A 172 -33.76 -34.91 7.57
N ALA A 173 -32.61 -35.51 7.86
CA ALA A 173 -32.38 -36.94 7.65
C ALA A 173 -33.37 -37.77 8.48
N ARG A 174 -33.53 -37.41 9.77
CA ARG A 174 -34.49 -38.06 10.66
C ARG A 174 -35.93 -37.93 10.16
N ASP A 175 -36.35 -36.73 9.74
CA ASP A 175 -37.72 -36.50 9.27
C ASP A 175 -37.99 -37.31 7.97
N ASN A 176 -37.00 -37.45 7.07
CA ASN A 176 -37.10 -38.35 5.90
C ASN A 176 -37.28 -39.82 6.32
N ASP A 177 -36.50 -40.31 7.29
CA ASP A 177 -36.61 -41.69 7.77
C ASP A 177 -38.00 -41.97 8.38
N TYR A 178 -38.60 -41.00 9.08
CA TYR A 178 -39.96 -41.12 9.62
C TYR A 178 -41.02 -41.23 8.51
N GLU A 179 -40.92 -40.44 7.45
CA GLU A 179 -41.84 -40.51 6.31
C GLU A 179 -41.74 -41.85 5.58
N ASP A 180 -40.53 -42.36 5.33
CA ASP A 180 -40.32 -43.70 4.75
C ASP A 180 -40.96 -44.80 5.63
N LEU A 181 -40.89 -44.66 6.95
CA LEU A 181 -41.50 -45.58 7.92
C LEU A 181 -43.04 -45.51 7.86
N ILE A 182 -43.62 -44.31 7.77
CA ILE A 182 -45.07 -44.11 7.62
C ILE A 182 -45.56 -44.68 6.29
N GLN A 183 -44.82 -44.45 5.19
CA GLN A 183 -45.13 -45.00 3.88
C GLN A 183 -45.15 -46.54 3.92
N ALA A 184 -44.14 -47.16 4.54
CA ALA A 184 -44.08 -48.61 4.71
C ALA A 184 -45.25 -49.16 5.55
N LEU A 185 -45.63 -48.48 6.63
CA LEU A 185 -46.80 -48.85 7.44
C LEU A 185 -48.13 -48.68 6.66
N ARG A 186 -48.24 -47.64 5.82
CA ARG A 186 -49.43 -47.39 4.98
C ARG A 186 -49.60 -48.47 3.93
N ASP A 187 -48.53 -48.84 3.23
CA ASP A 187 -48.55 -49.92 2.24
C ASP A 187 -48.96 -51.26 2.86
N GLN A 188 -48.62 -51.48 4.13
CA GLN A 188 -49.04 -52.66 4.89
C GLN A 188 -50.55 -52.68 5.19
N ASN A 189 -51.20 -51.53 5.31
CA ASN A 189 -52.62 -51.40 5.65
C ASN A 189 -53.55 -51.40 4.42
N THR A 190 -53.08 -50.99 3.24
CA THR A 190 -53.85 -51.03 1.98
C THR A 190 -53.69 -52.34 1.18
N GLY A 191 -52.89 -53.30 1.66
CA GLY A 191 -52.57 -54.55 0.98
C GLY A 191 -53.08 -55.82 1.69
N SER A 192 -54.39 -56.04 1.74
CA SER A 192 -54.96 -57.34 2.11
C SER A 192 -54.88 -58.35 0.95
N ARG A 193 -53.67 -58.85 0.65
CA ARG A 193 -53.38 -60.22 0.14
C ARG A 193 -51.92 -60.34 -0.32
N ALA A 194 -51.05 -60.84 0.55
CA ALA A 194 -50.18 -62.00 0.29
C ALA A 194 -49.03 -62.06 1.31
N GLY A 195 -48.93 -63.20 2.00
CA GLY A 195 -47.67 -63.88 2.28
C GLY A 195 -46.62 -63.11 3.09
N PHE A 196 -46.56 -63.45 4.38
CA PHE A 196 -45.40 -63.26 5.24
C PHE A 196 -44.11 -63.72 4.54
N GLY A 197 -43.19 -62.78 4.30
CA GLY A 197 -41.90 -63.03 3.67
C GLY A 197 -40.88 -61.98 4.10
N ILE A 198 -40.30 -62.17 5.28
CA ILE A 198 -39.16 -61.39 5.77
C ILE A 198 -37.98 -61.61 4.80
N ARG A 199 -37.80 -60.70 3.83
CA ARG A 199 -36.60 -60.64 2.98
C ARG A 199 -35.69 -59.51 3.44
N GLY A 200 -34.57 -59.89 4.06
CA GLY A 200 -33.49 -59.02 4.55
C GLY A 200 -32.72 -58.27 3.47
N SER A 201 -33.39 -57.38 2.73
CA SER A 201 -32.77 -56.53 1.70
C SER A 201 -32.89 -55.02 1.96
N TRP A 202 -33.71 -54.59 2.93
CA TRP A 202 -33.94 -53.17 3.21
C TRP A 202 -32.86 -52.54 4.09
N ALA A 203 -32.32 -53.30 5.05
CA ALA A 203 -31.25 -52.83 5.96
C ALA A 203 -29.92 -52.49 5.25
N ARG A 204 -29.67 -53.05 4.06
CA ARG A 204 -28.46 -52.76 3.25
C ARG A 204 -28.57 -51.52 2.36
N ARG A 205 -29.77 -50.94 2.17
CA ARG A 205 -29.94 -49.69 1.41
C ARG A 205 -29.86 -48.44 2.28
N LEU A 206 -30.33 -48.51 3.54
CA LEU A 206 -30.25 -47.38 4.48
C LEU A 206 -28.83 -47.13 4.99
N SER A 207 -27.98 -48.16 5.08
CA SER A 207 -26.55 -48.00 5.39
C SER A 207 -25.79 -47.24 4.30
N ARG A 208 -26.17 -47.39 3.02
CA ARG A 208 -25.57 -46.63 1.90
C ARG A 208 -26.01 -45.17 1.80
N LEU A 209 -27.16 -44.81 2.36
CA LEU A 209 -27.62 -43.42 2.42
C LEU A 209 -26.99 -42.67 3.61
N SER A 210 -26.71 -43.37 4.72
CA SER A 210 -25.91 -42.85 5.85
C SER A 210 -24.49 -42.46 5.42
N ASP A 211 -23.81 -43.30 4.64
CA ASP A 211 -22.45 -43.03 4.15
C ASP A 211 -22.39 -41.86 3.14
N GLY A 212 -23.52 -41.50 2.51
CA GLY A 212 -23.59 -40.41 1.53
C GLY A 212 -23.76 -39.02 2.15
N VAL A 213 -24.10 -38.92 3.44
CA VAL A 213 -24.28 -37.63 4.15
C VAL A 213 -22.95 -37.13 4.73
N ASP A 214 -22.00 -38.04 5.01
CA ASP A 214 -20.67 -37.71 5.53
C ASP A 214 -19.64 -37.38 4.45
N ALA A 215 -19.95 -37.64 3.17
CA ALA A 215 -19.09 -37.29 2.04
C ALA A 215 -19.56 -35.97 1.40
N HIS A 216 -18.72 -34.94 1.51
CA HIS A 216 -18.85 -33.60 0.90
C HIS A 216 -19.62 -32.54 1.70
N VAL A 217 -19.10 -32.23 2.89
CA VAL A 217 -18.91 -30.81 3.21
C VAL A 217 -17.62 -30.37 2.51
N ASP A 218 -17.71 -30.03 1.23
CA ASP A 218 -16.64 -29.29 0.57
C ASP A 218 -16.51 -27.95 1.30
N VAL A 219 -15.49 -27.84 2.14
CA VAL A 219 -15.02 -26.57 2.64
C VAL A 219 -14.49 -25.83 1.40
N PRO A 220 -15.06 -24.69 0.99
CA PRO A 220 -14.40 -23.88 -0.01
C PRO A 220 -13.09 -23.40 0.62
N THR A 221 -11.99 -24.09 0.31
CA THR A 221 -10.66 -23.57 0.52
C THR A 221 -10.56 -22.34 -0.37
N LYS A 222 -10.75 -21.17 0.24
CA LYS A 222 -10.45 -19.88 -0.38
C LYS A 222 -9.06 -20.02 -1.02
N PRO A 223 -8.89 -19.70 -2.32
CA PRO A 223 -7.59 -19.84 -2.94
C PRO A 223 -6.59 -19.00 -2.13
N ARG A 224 -5.52 -19.64 -1.65
CA ARG A 224 -4.31 -18.94 -1.25
C ARG A 224 -3.89 -18.17 -2.49
N ARG A 225 -4.13 -16.86 -2.52
CA ARG A 225 -3.35 -15.98 -3.37
C ARG A 225 -1.90 -16.15 -2.93
N SER A 226 -1.13 -16.89 -3.72
CA SER A 226 0.30 -16.78 -3.73
C SER A 226 0.62 -15.29 -3.91
N MET A 227 1.22 -14.70 -2.90
CA MET A 227 2.12 -13.58 -3.13
C MET A 227 3.32 -14.19 -3.85
N GLU A 228 3.30 -14.13 -5.17
CA GLU A 228 4.49 -14.30 -5.97
C GLU A 228 4.85 -12.94 -6.56
N SER A 229 6.04 -12.52 -6.18
CA SER A 229 6.79 -11.39 -6.68
C SER A 229 7.11 -11.56 -8.16
N THR A 230 6.70 -10.59 -8.97
CA THR A 230 7.36 -10.15 -10.22
C THR A 230 7.02 -8.67 -10.33
N VAL A 231 7.91 -7.72 -10.01
CA VAL A 231 9.00 -7.24 -10.88
C VAL A 231 8.54 -7.14 -12.34
N ASN A 232 7.88 -6.03 -12.65
CA ASN A 232 8.31 -5.01 -13.62
C ASN A 232 7.40 -3.78 -13.49
#